data_AF-I3UBG2-F1
#
_entry.id   AF-I3UBG2-F1
#
_cell.length_a   1.000
_cell.length_b   1.000
_cell.length_c   1.000
_cell.angle_alpha   90.00
_cell.angle_beta   90.00
_cell.angle_gamma   90.00
#
_symmetry.space_group_name_H-M   'P 1'
#
loop_
_entity.id
_entity.type
_entity.pdbx_description
1 polymer ?
#
loop_
_entity_poly.entity_id
_entity_poly.type
_entity_poly.pdbx_seq_one_letter_code
_entity_poly.pdbx_strand_id
1 'polypeptide(L)' 'MIPMACSLFGINNDLAAQVVTVGFIISVVQDSSETALNSSTDVLFTAAADQAMQSPGAERQNAI' A
#
# COMPACT_ATOMS: atom_id res chain seq x y z
N MET A 1 -21.95 4.95 1.67
CA MET A 1 -23.28 5.11 1.01
C MET A 1 -24.01 3.77 0.78
N ILE A 2 -23.51 2.64 1.30
CA ILE A 2 -24.10 1.31 1.06
C ILE A 2 -25.49 1.13 1.72
N PRO A 3 -25.70 1.43 3.03
CA PRO A 3 -27.00 1.19 3.67
C PRO A 3 -28.15 2.01 3.08
N MET A 4 -27.87 3.25 2.66
CA MET A 4 -28.86 4.14 2.04
C MET A 4 -29.31 3.63 0.67
N ALA A 5 -28.38 3.11 -0.14
CA ALA A 5 -28.72 2.49 -1.42
C ALA A 5 -29.50 1.19 -1.21
N CYS A 6 -29.07 0.34 -0.28
CA CYS A 6 -29.76 -0.91 0.07
C CYS A 6 -31.21 -0.67 0.53
N SER A 7 -31.45 0.38 1.35
CA SER A 7 -32.78 0.79 1.80
C SER A 7 -33.72 1.14 0.63
N LEU A 8 -33.22 1.84 -0.40
CA LEU A 8 -34.01 2.22 -1.58
C LEU A 8 -34.45 1.01 -2.42
N PHE A 9 -33.69 -0.08 -2.38
CA PHE A 9 -34.00 -1.34 -3.09
C PHE A 9 -34.68 -2.39 -2.22
N GLY A 10 -35.08 -2.05 -0.99
CA GLY A 10 -35.74 -2.99 -0.07
C GLY A 10 -34.82 -4.10 0.46
N ILE A 11 -33.51 -3.91 0.42
CA ILE A 11 -32.51 -4.88 0.90
C ILE A 11 -32.42 -4.81 2.43
N ASN A 12 -32.34 -5.98 3.07
CA ASN A 12 -32.25 -6.12 4.53
C ASN A 12 -31.00 -5.43 5.11
N ASN A 13 -31.17 -4.77 6.26
CA ASN A 13 -30.12 -3.96 6.89
C ASN A 13 -28.95 -4.81 7.44
N ASP A 14 -29.20 -6.01 7.94
CA ASP A 14 -28.14 -6.94 8.36
C ASP A 14 -27.24 -7.31 7.17
N LEU A 15 -27.84 -7.54 6.00
CA LEU A 15 -27.08 -7.83 4.78
C LEU A 15 -26.28 -6.60 4.33
N ALA A 16 -26.87 -5.40 4.38
CA ALA A 16 -26.18 -4.17 4.05
C ALA A 16 -24.97 -3.91 4.98
N ALA A 17 -25.11 -4.22 6.27
CA ALA A 17 -24.02 -4.12 7.25
C ALA A 17 -22.90 -5.12 6.95
N GLN A 18 -23.21 -6.38 6.60
CA GLN A 18 -22.21 -7.37 6.20
C GLN A 18 -21.39 -6.90 4.98
N VAL A 19 -22.05 -6.32 3.97
CA VAL A 19 -21.35 -5.81 2.77
C VAL A 19 -20.42 -4.65 3.14
N VAL A 20 -20.82 -3.77 4.06
CA VAL A 20 -19.94 -2.71 4.58
C VAL A 20 -18.72 -3.31 5.29
N THR A 21 -18.90 -4.35 6.11
CA THR A 21 -17.80 -5.02 6.81
C THR A 21 -16.83 -5.67 5.83
N VAL A 22 -17.32 -6.37 4.80
CA VAL A 22 -16.47 -6.95 3.75
C VAL A 22 -15.71 -5.85 3.00
N GLY A 23 -16.40 -4.77 2.63
CA GLY A 23 -15.79 -3.61 1.97
C GLY A 23 -14.65 -3.00 2.80
N PHE A 24 -14.86 -2.85 4.11
CA PHE A 24 -13.82 -2.36 5.02
C PHE A 24 -12.59 -3.26 5.06
N ILE A 25 -12.77 -4.59 5.15
CA ILE A 25 -11.65 -5.54 5.15
C ILE A 25 -10.85 -5.44 3.85
N ILE A 26 -11.55 -5.38 2.71
CA ILE A 26 -10.90 -5.23 1.40
C ILE A 26 -10.11 -3.92 1.34
N SER A 27 -10.67 -2.81 1.83
CA SER A 27 -9.97 -1.52 1.84
C SER A 27 -8.68 -1.55 2.66
N VAL A 28 -8.66 -2.21 3.82
CA VAL A 28 -7.44 -2.35 4.63
C VAL A 28 -6.36 -3.14 3.89
N VAL A 29 -6.73 -4.26 3.27
CA VAL A 29 -5.79 -5.09 2.50
C VAL A 29 -5.23 -4.32 1.31
N GLN A 30 -6.07 -3.57 0.61
CA GLN A 30 -5.68 -2.76 -0.55
C GLN A 30 -4.72 -1.65 -0.15
N ASP A 31 -5.06 -0.83 0.86
CA ASP A 31 -4.21 0.27 1.33
C ASP A 31 -2.84 -0.22 1.82
N SER A 32 -2.82 -1.35 2.54
CA SER A 32 -1.56 -1.96 3.00
C SER A 32 -0.69 -2.43 1.83
N SER A 33 -1.32 -3.04 0.82
CA SER A 33 -0.60 -3.53 -0.38
C SER A 33 -0.13 -2.39 -1.26
N GLU A 34 -0.97 -1.37 -1.47
CA GLU A 34 -0.63 -0.16 -2.21
C GLU A 34 0.50 0.61 -1.53
N THR A 35 0.43 0.79 -0.22
CA THR A 35 1.47 1.44 0.57
C THR A 35 2.78 0.64 0.56
N ALA A 36 2.70 -0.69 0.71
CA ALA A 36 3.88 -1.55 0.63
C ALA A 36 4.53 -1.47 -0.75
N LEU A 37 3.76 -1.51 -1.83
CA LEU A 37 4.28 -1.36 -3.18
C LEU A 37 4.87 0.04 -3.42
N ASN A 38 4.13 1.09 -3.03
CA ASN A 38 4.54 2.49 -3.21
C ASN A 38 5.87 2.79 -2.50
N SER A 39 6.07 2.25 -1.30
CA SER A 39 7.31 2.45 -0.52
C SER A 39 8.39 1.37 -0.72
N SER A 40 8.07 0.23 -1.33
CA SER A 40 9.06 -0.85 -1.57
C SER A 40 10.18 -0.44 -2.52
N THR A 41 9.88 0.44 -3.48
CA THR A 41 10.89 0.95 -4.41
C THR A 41 11.88 1.86 -3.69
N ASP A 42 11.43 2.65 -2.70
CA ASP A 42 12.31 3.51 -1.91
C ASP A 42 13.34 2.69 -1.11
N VAL A 43 12.92 1.55 -0.56
CA VAL A 43 13.81 0.62 0.16
C VAL A 43 14.85 0.01 -0.79
N LEU A 44 14.42 -0.50 -1.96
CA LEU A 44 15.34 -1.08 -2.94
C LEU A 44 16.31 -0.04 -3.50
N PHE A 45 15.84 1.17 -3.78
CA PHE A 45 16.67 2.28 -4.24
C PHE A 45 17.73 2.65 -3.20
N THR A 46 17.34 2.78 -1.94
CA THR A 46 18.27 3.04 -0.83
C THR A 46 19.32 1.93 -0.72
N ALA A 47 18.91 0.66 -0.77
CA ALA A 47 19.82 -0.47 -0.68
C ALA A 47 20.79 -0.56 -1.88
N ALA A 48 20.35 -0.20 -3.09
CA ALA A 48 21.21 -0.14 -4.27
C ALA A 48 22.22 1.01 -4.19
N ALA A 49 21.79 2.18 -3.73
CA ALA A 49 22.65 3.34 -3.52
C ALA A 49 23.73 3.07 -2.46
N ASP A 50 23.33 2.42 -1.35
CA ASP A 50 24.25 2.04 -0.27
C ASP A 50 25.33 1.05 -0.76
N GLN A 51 24.97 0.05 -1.57
CA GLN A 51 25.93 -0.87 -2.17
C GLN A 51 26.89 -0.19 -3.16
N ALA A 52 26.40 0.78 -3.94
CA ALA A 52 27.23 1.54 -4.86
C ALA A 52 28.27 2.41 -4.11
N MET A 53 27.87 3.00 -2.97
CA MET A 53 28.80 3.77 -2.12
C MET A 53 29.84 2.89 -1.41
N GLN A 54 29.48 1.67 -1.04
CA GLN A 54 30.41 0.71 -0.40
C GLN A 54 31.39 0.05 -1.37
N SER A 55 31.18 0.19 -2.68
CA SER A 55 32.08 -0.38 -3.68
C SER A 55 33.43 0.37 -3.67
N PRO A 56 34.59 -0.31 -3.58
CA PRO A 56 35.93 0.29 -3.41
C PRO A 56 36.40 1.22 -4.55
N GLY A 57 35.59 1.41 -5.60
CA GLY A 57 35.79 2.43 -6.64
C GLY A 57 35.25 3.82 -6.28
N ALA A 58 34.26 3.93 -5.39
CA ALA A 58 33.66 5.21 -4.99
C ALA A 58 34.62 6.05 -4.13
N GLU A 59 35.40 5.39 -3.27
CA GLU A 59 36.42 6.04 -2.43
C GLU A 59 37.59 6.63 -3.25
N ARG A 60 37.87 6.07 -4.45
CA ARG A 60 38.89 6.61 -5.36
C ARG A 60 38.41 7.83 -6.16
N GLN A 61 37.10 8.02 -6.35
CA GLN A 61 36.56 9.13 -7.14
C GLN A 61 36.34 10.40 -6.30
N ASN A 62 36.26 10.28 -4.97
CA ASN A 62 36.24 11.41 -4.03
C ASN A 62 37.63 11.89 -3.57
N ALA A 63 38.70 11.22 -4.01
CA ALA A 63 40.10 11.55 -3.68
C ALA A 63 40.85 12.30 -4.80
N ILE A 64 40.13 12.70 -5.86
CA ILE A 64 40.56 13.57 -6.97
C ILE A 64 39.73 14.85 -6.97
#